data_AF-A0A8S0FQN8-F1
#
_entry.id   AF-A0A8S0FQN8-F1
#
_cell.length_a   1.000
_cell.length_b   1.000
_cell.length_c   1.000
_cell.angle_alpha   90.00
_cell.angle_beta   90.00
_cell.angle_gamma   90.00
#
_symmetry.space_group_name_H-M   'P 1'
#
loop_
_entity.id
_entity.type
_entity.pdbx_description
1 polymer ?
#
loop_
_entity_poly.entity_id
_entity_poly.type
_entity_poly.pdbx_seq_one_letter_code
_entity_poly.pdbx_strand_id
1 'polypeptide(L)'
;MRHLGIMLSFPRDITPYAGLAIIKETFTRESLAEFGWDLYTAWTEAGAPAKENWAFTSLGILGNDDTARKLTPLIRTWPGESQHKRAVYGLDVLASIGSDIALMLLNGIAKKIKFVALQEHACDKINMVAENRGLTMAELEDRLAPDLGLDPSSGSLTLDFGPRQFTVGFDETLKPVVRDANGKVLKDLPKPNQSDDKTLATDAVNLFKQLKKDVRAIASQQIDRLEQAMCQRRRWTAEQFRLFLVEHPLVRHLTRRLLWGVYTEENTLLIACFRVAEDSTYSDAQDELFTLPAGNIGIPHVLEISPESAMG
;
A
#
# COMPACT_ATOMS: atom_id res chain seq x y z
N MET A 1 -22.69 15.20 -19.32
CA MET A 1 -21.51 14.48 -19.85
C MET A 1 -20.63 15.32 -20.77
N ARG A 2 -21.13 15.89 -21.89
CA ARG A 2 -20.31 16.73 -22.81
C ARG A 2 -19.58 17.89 -22.13
N HIS A 3 -20.22 18.57 -21.17
CA HIS A 3 -19.61 19.68 -20.43
C HIS A 3 -18.46 19.24 -19.50
N LEU A 4 -18.50 18.02 -18.97
CA LEU A 4 -17.49 17.51 -18.04
C LEU A 4 -16.20 17.13 -18.78
N GLY A 5 -16.31 16.54 -19.98
CA GLY A 5 -15.16 16.31 -20.87
C GLY A 5 -14.49 17.60 -21.31
N ILE A 6 -15.28 18.65 -21.62
CA ILE A 6 -14.76 19.98 -21.98
C ILE A 6 -14.05 20.64 -20.77
N MET A 7 -14.60 20.50 -19.56
CA MET A 7 -13.96 20.99 -18.33
C MET A 7 -12.62 20.29 -18.07
N LEU A 8 -12.53 18.99 -18.34
CA LEU A 8 -11.33 18.21 -18.15
C LEU A 8 -10.24 18.49 -19.20
N SER A 9 -10.61 18.96 -20.40
CA SER A 9 -9.69 19.27 -21.50
C SER A 9 -9.01 20.63 -21.42
N PHE A 10 -9.39 21.51 -20.48
CA PHE A 10 -8.73 22.83 -20.35
C PHE A 10 -7.28 22.71 -19.86
N PRO A 11 -6.32 23.45 -20.45
CA PRO A 11 -4.95 23.58 -19.95
C PRO A 11 -4.95 24.14 -18.52
N ARG A 12 -4.03 23.67 -17.68
CA ARG A 12 -4.10 23.91 -16.21
C ARG A 12 -2.89 24.59 -15.61
N ASP A 13 -2.11 25.28 -16.42
CA ASP A 13 -0.81 25.81 -16.01
C ASP A 13 -0.91 26.92 -14.93
N ILE A 14 -2.13 27.34 -14.52
CA ILE A 14 -2.33 28.50 -13.63
C ILE A 14 -3.41 28.28 -12.53
N THR A 15 -4.51 27.54 -12.74
CA THR A 15 -5.53 27.32 -11.67
C THR A 15 -6.41 26.08 -11.93
N PRO A 16 -6.66 25.20 -10.93
CA PRO A 16 -7.65 24.13 -11.05
C PRO A 16 -9.05 24.71 -11.31
N TYR A 17 -9.77 24.15 -12.29
CA TYR A 17 -11.14 24.60 -12.60
C TYR A 17 -12.06 24.38 -11.38
N ALA A 18 -12.60 25.45 -10.81
CA ALA A 18 -13.38 25.41 -9.56
C ALA A 18 -14.57 24.43 -9.60
N GLY A 19 -15.16 24.20 -10.77
CA GLY A 19 -16.25 23.23 -10.93
C GLY A 19 -15.85 21.77 -10.63
N LEU A 20 -14.56 21.43 -10.62
CA LEU A 20 -14.09 20.09 -10.27
C LEU A 20 -14.24 19.79 -8.78
N ALA A 21 -14.17 20.80 -7.91
CA ALA A 21 -14.40 20.62 -6.48
C ALA A 21 -15.87 20.19 -6.23
N ILE A 22 -16.81 20.88 -6.87
CA ILE A 22 -18.25 20.58 -6.80
C ILE A 22 -18.54 19.16 -7.29
N ILE A 23 -17.89 18.73 -8.38
CA ILE A 23 -18.05 17.38 -8.92
C ILE A 23 -17.54 16.32 -7.92
N LYS A 24 -16.40 16.56 -7.26
CA LYS A 24 -15.87 15.64 -6.23
C LYS A 24 -16.78 15.53 -5.00
N GLU A 25 -17.50 16.58 -4.66
CA GLU A 25 -18.45 16.58 -3.53
C GLU A 25 -19.81 15.96 -3.89
N THR A 26 -20.19 15.96 -5.17
CA THR A 26 -21.51 15.49 -5.61
C THR A 26 -21.56 13.99 -5.90
N PHE A 27 -20.45 13.40 -6.35
CA PHE A 27 -20.38 12.02 -6.82
C PHE A 27 -19.50 11.16 -5.91
N THR A 28 -19.75 9.84 -5.90
CA THR A 28 -18.89 8.90 -5.18
C THR A 28 -17.52 8.81 -5.85
N ARG A 29 -16.48 8.54 -5.07
CA ARG A 29 -15.11 8.38 -5.58
C ARG A 29 -15.03 7.27 -6.63
N GLU A 30 -15.80 6.21 -6.45
CA GLU A 30 -15.89 5.05 -7.33
C GLU A 30 -16.47 5.46 -8.69
N SER A 31 -17.61 6.15 -8.69
CA SER A 31 -18.27 6.58 -9.93
C SER A 31 -17.42 7.58 -10.74
N LEU A 32 -16.66 8.45 -10.06
CA LEU A 32 -15.73 9.37 -10.71
C LEU A 32 -14.53 8.64 -11.33
N ALA A 33 -13.98 7.65 -10.64
CA ALA A 33 -12.86 6.86 -11.13
C ALA A 33 -13.25 5.99 -12.34
N GLU A 34 -14.44 5.39 -12.31
CA GLU A 34 -15.01 4.68 -13.46
C GLU A 34 -15.18 5.60 -14.65
N PHE A 35 -15.80 6.78 -14.45
CA PHE A 35 -15.98 7.76 -15.51
C PHE A 35 -14.63 8.25 -16.08
N GLY A 36 -13.65 8.53 -15.23
CA GLY A 36 -12.30 8.92 -15.66
C GLY A 36 -11.63 7.83 -16.49
N TRP A 37 -11.81 6.56 -16.11
CA TRP A 37 -11.30 5.42 -16.86
C TRP A 37 -11.97 5.29 -18.23
N ASP A 38 -13.29 5.43 -18.30
CA ASP A 38 -14.03 5.35 -19.57
C ASP A 38 -13.62 6.46 -20.54
N LEU A 39 -13.37 7.69 -20.04
CA LEU A 39 -12.83 8.78 -20.85
C LEU A 39 -11.46 8.44 -21.42
N TYR A 40 -10.58 7.87 -20.60
CA TYR A 40 -9.25 7.44 -21.03
C TYR A 40 -9.31 6.32 -22.08
N THR A 41 -10.21 5.34 -21.90
CA THR A 41 -10.43 4.27 -22.87
C THR A 41 -10.95 4.84 -24.19
N ALA A 42 -11.96 5.69 -24.18
CA ALA A 42 -12.50 6.32 -25.38
C ALA A 42 -11.43 7.16 -26.12
N TRP A 43 -10.61 7.91 -25.39
CA TRP A 43 -9.47 8.65 -25.97
C TRP A 43 -8.44 7.70 -26.62
N THR A 44 -8.18 6.55 -25.99
CA THR A 44 -7.25 5.54 -26.52
C THR A 44 -7.81 4.89 -27.80
N GLU A 45 -9.09 4.56 -27.83
CA GLU A 45 -9.78 4.00 -29.00
C GLU A 45 -9.86 4.99 -30.17
N ALA A 46 -9.93 6.29 -29.88
CA ALA A 46 -9.85 7.37 -30.87
C ALA A 46 -8.43 7.58 -31.45
N GLY A 47 -7.49 6.66 -31.19
CA GLY A 47 -6.11 6.71 -31.69
C GLY A 47 -5.15 7.49 -30.80
N ALA A 48 -5.58 7.89 -29.58
CA ALA A 48 -4.77 8.58 -28.59
C ALA A 48 -3.96 9.78 -29.16
N PRO A 49 -4.66 10.86 -29.58
CA PRO A 49 -4.05 12.02 -30.20
C PRO A 49 -2.91 12.63 -29.36
N ALA A 50 -1.68 12.58 -29.86
CA ALA A 50 -0.47 12.93 -29.11
C ALA A 50 -0.35 14.42 -28.68
N LYS A 51 -1.21 15.30 -29.20
CA LYS A 51 -1.26 16.73 -28.83
C LYS A 51 -2.10 16.99 -27.58
N GLU A 52 -2.78 15.97 -27.06
CA GLU A 52 -3.79 16.10 -26.00
C GLU A 52 -3.54 15.07 -24.89
N ASN A 53 -2.88 15.48 -23.80
CA ASN A 53 -2.63 14.62 -22.63
C ASN A 53 -3.74 14.70 -21.57
N TRP A 54 -4.84 15.38 -21.87
CA TRP A 54 -5.92 15.64 -20.90
C TRP A 54 -6.52 14.34 -20.34
N ALA A 55 -6.49 13.24 -21.11
CA ALA A 55 -6.97 11.94 -20.67
C ALA A 55 -6.16 11.41 -19.48
N PHE A 56 -4.82 11.53 -19.51
CA PHE A 56 -3.97 11.19 -18.37
C PHE A 56 -4.23 12.14 -17.20
N THR A 57 -4.26 13.45 -17.44
CA THR A 57 -4.54 14.43 -16.39
C THR A 57 -5.87 14.13 -15.69
N SER A 58 -6.89 13.72 -16.44
CA SER A 58 -8.21 13.33 -15.92
C SER A 58 -8.12 12.13 -14.97
N LEU A 59 -7.34 11.11 -15.32
CA LEU A 59 -7.07 9.97 -14.43
C LEU A 59 -6.39 10.40 -13.13
N GLY A 60 -5.47 11.37 -13.18
CA GLY A 60 -4.81 11.89 -11.98
C GLY A 60 -5.76 12.59 -11.00
N ILE A 61 -6.88 13.16 -11.50
CA ILE A 61 -7.81 13.95 -10.68
C ILE A 61 -8.96 13.11 -10.16
N LEU A 62 -9.51 12.27 -11.03
CA LEU A 62 -10.71 11.48 -10.78
C LEU A 62 -10.40 10.05 -10.36
N GLY A 63 -9.18 9.58 -10.65
CA GLY A 63 -8.78 8.21 -10.40
C GLY A 63 -8.66 7.87 -8.91
N ASN A 64 -8.77 6.58 -8.65
CA ASN A 64 -8.61 5.97 -7.34
C ASN A 64 -7.60 4.83 -7.40
N ASP A 65 -7.58 3.99 -6.37
CA ASP A 65 -6.68 2.84 -6.29
C ASP A 65 -6.88 1.84 -7.44
N ASP A 66 -8.11 1.67 -7.93
CA ASP A 66 -8.38 0.82 -9.08
C ASP A 66 -7.83 1.41 -10.38
N THR A 67 -7.92 2.73 -10.55
CA THR A 67 -7.24 3.43 -11.64
C THR A 67 -5.72 3.17 -11.57
N ALA A 68 -5.12 3.31 -10.39
CA ALA A 68 -3.69 3.07 -10.19
C ALA A 68 -3.30 1.61 -10.52
N ARG A 69 -4.10 0.63 -10.08
CA ARG A 69 -3.91 -0.80 -10.35
C ARG A 69 -4.04 -1.13 -11.83
N LYS A 70 -5.02 -0.56 -12.54
CA LYS A 70 -5.20 -0.77 -13.98
C LYS A 70 -4.06 -0.13 -14.79
N LEU A 71 -3.59 1.05 -14.36
CA LEU A 71 -2.57 1.81 -15.08
C LEU A 71 -1.15 1.25 -14.89
N THR A 72 -0.83 0.70 -13.72
CA THR A 72 0.53 0.23 -13.38
C THR A 72 1.09 -0.81 -14.35
N PRO A 73 0.35 -1.86 -14.78
CA PRO A 73 0.83 -2.79 -15.80
C PRO A 73 1.13 -2.09 -17.13
N LEU A 74 0.29 -1.15 -17.56
CA LEU A 74 0.48 -0.40 -18.81
C LEU A 74 1.74 0.46 -18.77
N ILE A 75 2.00 1.13 -17.64
CA ILE A 75 3.24 1.90 -17.42
C ILE A 75 4.47 1.02 -17.61
N ARG A 76 4.41 -0.24 -17.16
CA ARG A 76 5.52 -1.19 -17.26
C ARG A 76 5.73 -1.72 -18.69
N THR A 77 4.69 -1.79 -19.52
CA THR A 77 4.79 -2.32 -20.90
C THR A 77 5.11 -1.25 -21.93
N TRP A 78 4.58 -0.03 -21.79
CA TRP A 78 4.72 1.05 -22.76
C TRP A 78 6.14 1.36 -23.24
N PRO A 79 7.20 1.33 -22.40
CA PRO A 79 8.55 1.56 -22.89
C PRO A 79 9.00 0.51 -23.92
N GLY A 80 8.55 -0.74 -23.79
CA GLY A 80 8.81 -1.80 -24.78
C GLY A 80 8.01 -1.64 -26.08
N GLU A 81 6.92 -0.87 -26.03
CA GLU A 81 6.06 -0.54 -27.18
C GLU A 81 6.40 0.84 -27.77
N SER A 82 7.57 1.39 -27.47
CA SER A 82 8.02 2.74 -27.88
C SER A 82 7.11 3.89 -27.42
N GLN A 83 6.28 3.66 -26.40
CA GLN A 83 5.34 4.63 -25.82
C GLN A 83 5.89 5.29 -24.54
N HIS A 84 7.19 5.60 -24.50
CA HIS A 84 7.88 6.14 -23.32
C HIS A 84 7.17 7.34 -22.68
N LYS A 85 6.64 8.27 -23.49
CA LYS A 85 5.91 9.45 -22.98
C LYS A 85 4.65 9.06 -22.20
N ARG A 86 3.92 8.03 -22.63
CA ARG A 86 2.74 7.53 -21.90
C ARG A 86 3.13 6.93 -20.56
N ALA A 87 4.27 6.22 -20.50
CA ALA A 87 4.79 5.70 -19.25
C ALA A 87 5.10 6.82 -18.26
N VAL A 88 5.76 7.89 -18.71
CA VAL A 88 6.02 9.07 -17.87
C VAL A 88 4.71 9.72 -17.39
N TYR A 89 3.74 9.96 -18.28
CA TYR A 89 2.43 10.49 -17.86
C TYR A 89 1.69 9.57 -16.90
N GLY A 90 1.83 8.25 -17.04
CA GLY A 90 1.26 7.31 -16.10
C GLY A 90 1.88 7.41 -14.70
N LEU A 91 3.19 7.67 -14.60
CA LEU A 91 3.83 7.95 -13.31
C LEU A 91 3.28 9.24 -12.67
N ASP A 92 3.07 10.27 -13.47
CA ASP A 92 2.45 11.53 -13.03
C ASP A 92 1.02 11.29 -12.50
N VAL A 93 0.26 10.41 -13.14
CA VAL A 93 -1.07 10.02 -12.67
C VAL A 93 -1.01 9.32 -11.32
N LEU A 94 -0.10 8.36 -11.12
CA LEU A 94 0.05 7.68 -9.83
C LEU A 94 0.40 8.66 -8.70
N ALA A 95 1.34 9.58 -8.96
CA ALA A 95 1.71 10.62 -8.01
C ALA A 95 0.54 11.57 -7.71
N SER A 96 -0.28 11.91 -8.72
CA SER A 96 -1.43 12.80 -8.59
C SER A 96 -2.59 12.17 -7.82
N ILE A 97 -2.85 10.87 -8.01
CA ILE A 97 -3.85 10.13 -7.23
C ILE A 97 -3.47 10.16 -5.74
N GLY A 98 -2.17 9.97 -5.44
CA GLY A 98 -1.58 10.27 -4.13
C GLY A 98 -2.06 9.40 -2.96
N SER A 99 -2.88 8.37 -3.21
CA SER A 99 -3.23 7.37 -2.21
C SER A 99 -2.07 6.44 -1.90
N ASP A 100 -2.09 5.78 -0.75
CA ASP A 100 -1.01 4.89 -0.33
C ASP A 100 -0.81 3.75 -1.33
N ILE A 101 -1.90 3.18 -1.88
CA ILE A 101 -1.82 2.21 -2.98
C ILE A 101 -1.12 2.80 -4.21
N ALA A 102 -1.52 3.99 -4.67
CA ALA A 102 -0.93 4.59 -5.86
C ALA A 102 0.56 4.90 -5.69
N LEU A 103 0.94 5.46 -4.53
CA LEU A 103 2.32 5.79 -4.20
C LEU A 103 3.18 4.55 -3.93
N MET A 104 2.61 3.50 -3.33
CA MET A 104 3.25 2.19 -3.20
C MET A 104 3.51 1.56 -4.57
N LEU A 105 2.56 1.64 -5.51
CA LEU A 105 2.74 1.14 -6.88
C LEU A 105 3.81 1.94 -7.63
N LEU A 106 3.83 3.27 -7.46
CA LEU A 106 4.87 4.15 -7.99
C LEU A 106 6.25 3.79 -7.44
N ASN A 107 6.39 3.63 -6.12
CA ASN A 107 7.64 3.20 -5.49
C ASN A 107 8.08 1.80 -5.98
N GLY A 108 7.11 0.89 -6.19
CA GLY A 108 7.36 -0.41 -6.78
C GLY A 108 7.85 -0.36 -8.23
N ILE A 109 7.53 0.69 -8.98
CA ILE A 109 8.12 0.95 -10.30
C ILE A 109 9.55 1.47 -10.14
N ALA A 110 9.74 2.49 -9.30
CA ALA A 110 11.05 3.11 -9.01
C ALA A 110 12.11 2.08 -8.58
N LYS A 111 11.73 1.05 -7.83
CA LYS A 111 12.67 0.02 -7.35
C LYS A 111 12.98 -1.10 -8.35
N LYS A 112 12.05 -1.50 -9.21
CA LYS A 112 12.09 -2.81 -9.91
C LYS A 112 12.00 -2.72 -11.44
N ILE A 113 11.74 -1.55 -12.04
CA ILE A 113 11.61 -1.46 -13.49
C ILE A 113 12.97 -1.53 -14.19
N LYS A 114 13.05 -2.22 -15.34
CA LYS A 114 14.30 -2.43 -16.08
C LYS A 114 14.70 -1.24 -16.97
N PHE A 115 13.78 -0.31 -17.22
CA PHE A 115 13.99 0.83 -18.10
C PHE A 115 14.55 2.00 -17.29
N VAL A 116 15.86 2.22 -17.35
CA VAL A 116 16.60 3.18 -16.51
C VAL A 116 15.99 4.59 -16.53
N ALA A 117 15.74 5.16 -17.71
CA ALA A 117 15.16 6.52 -17.78
C ALA A 117 13.78 6.62 -17.12
N LEU A 118 12.93 5.59 -17.24
CA LEU A 118 11.63 5.57 -16.56
C LEU A 118 11.78 5.34 -15.06
N GLN A 119 12.79 4.57 -14.65
CA GLN A 119 13.14 4.36 -13.25
C GLN A 119 13.53 5.68 -12.58
N GLU A 120 14.42 6.45 -13.20
CA GLU A 120 14.85 7.77 -12.74
C GLU A 120 13.65 8.71 -12.57
N HIS A 121 12.78 8.80 -13.58
CA HIS A 121 11.56 9.59 -13.46
C HIS A 121 10.63 9.13 -12.32
N ALA A 122 10.51 7.82 -12.08
CA ALA A 122 9.72 7.31 -10.96
C ALA A 122 10.34 7.66 -9.60
N CYS A 123 11.68 7.58 -9.49
CA CYS A 123 12.43 8.01 -8.32
C CYS A 123 12.24 9.52 -8.06
N ASP A 124 12.36 10.36 -9.08
CA ASP A 124 12.15 11.80 -8.95
C ASP A 124 10.74 12.11 -8.44
N LYS A 125 9.71 11.45 -9.00
CA LYS A 125 8.32 11.68 -8.59
C LYS A 125 8.05 11.27 -7.16
N ILE A 126 8.56 10.12 -6.72
CA ILE A 126 8.34 9.68 -5.33
C ILE A 126 9.12 10.56 -4.33
N ASN A 127 10.31 11.03 -4.71
CA ASN A 127 11.08 11.99 -3.91
C ASN A 127 10.35 13.33 -3.78
N MET A 128 9.80 13.86 -4.87
CA MET A 128 8.96 15.07 -4.83
C MET A 128 7.75 14.90 -3.91
N VAL A 129 7.11 13.72 -3.90
CA VAL A 129 6.00 13.43 -2.97
C VAL A 129 6.47 13.42 -1.52
N ALA A 130 7.65 12.85 -1.23
CA ALA A 130 8.24 12.87 0.10
C ALA A 130 8.53 14.30 0.56
N GLU A 131 9.22 15.09 -0.27
CA GLU A 131 9.57 16.48 0.00
C GLU A 131 8.33 17.35 0.25
N ASN A 132 7.29 17.23 -0.59
CA ASN A 132 6.03 17.95 -0.43
C ASN A 132 5.30 17.59 0.87
N ARG A 133 5.54 16.39 1.42
CA ARG A 133 5.00 15.94 2.71
C ARG A 133 5.95 16.24 3.88
N GLY A 134 7.11 16.84 3.64
CA GLY A 134 8.14 17.08 4.66
C GLY A 134 8.72 15.79 5.24
N LEU A 135 8.74 14.71 4.45
CA LEU A 135 9.20 13.40 4.87
C LEU A 135 10.51 13.06 4.15
N THR A 136 11.39 12.34 4.84
CA THR A 136 12.46 11.60 4.17
C THR A 136 11.87 10.45 3.34
N MET A 137 12.60 9.95 2.34
CA MET A 137 12.13 8.81 1.56
C MET A 137 11.84 7.60 2.46
N ALA A 138 12.69 7.32 3.44
CA ALA A 138 12.49 6.19 4.35
C ALA A 138 11.23 6.35 5.23
N GLU A 139 10.94 7.57 5.67
CA GLU A 139 9.72 7.90 6.40
C GLU A 139 8.46 7.84 5.53
N LEU A 140 8.57 8.23 4.26
CA LEU A 140 7.49 8.02 3.31
C LEU A 140 7.20 6.51 3.21
N GLU A 141 8.23 5.68 3.02
CA GLU A 141 8.07 4.22 2.92
C GLU A 141 7.49 3.56 4.17
N ASP A 142 7.76 4.08 5.36
CA ASP A 142 7.09 3.66 6.61
C ASP A 142 5.57 3.85 6.54
N ARG A 143 5.10 4.86 5.79
CA ARG A 143 3.69 5.28 5.70
C ARG A 143 2.99 4.79 4.44
N LEU A 144 3.72 4.29 3.44
CA LEU A 144 3.15 3.83 2.17
C LEU A 144 2.43 2.48 2.26
N ALA A 145 2.58 1.73 3.35
CA ALA A 145 1.85 0.48 3.52
C ALA A 145 0.35 0.79 3.65
N PRO A 146 -0.50 0.31 2.72
CA PRO A 146 -1.93 0.53 2.81
C PRO A 146 -2.54 -0.40 3.87
N ASP A 147 -3.58 0.06 4.55
CA ASP A 147 -4.33 -0.74 5.53
C ASP A 147 -5.21 -1.82 4.89
N LEU A 148 -5.52 -1.69 3.59
CA LEU A 148 -6.40 -2.57 2.82
C LEU A 148 -7.83 -2.68 3.37
N GLY A 149 -8.29 -1.66 4.09
CA GLY A 149 -9.58 -1.69 4.78
C GLY A 149 -9.65 -2.71 5.91
N LEU A 150 -8.50 -3.14 6.45
CA LEU A 150 -8.45 -3.97 7.64
C LEU A 150 -8.86 -3.15 8.86
N ASP A 151 -9.60 -3.80 9.75
CA ASP A 151 -9.97 -3.22 11.04
C ASP A 151 -8.69 -2.90 11.85
N PRO A 152 -8.51 -1.66 12.35
CA PRO A 152 -7.30 -1.27 13.03
C PRO A 152 -6.98 -2.08 14.30
N SER A 153 -8.01 -2.53 15.00
CA SER A 153 -7.84 -3.26 16.27
C SER A 153 -7.43 -4.71 16.06
N SER A 154 -8.03 -5.38 15.09
CA SER A 154 -7.87 -6.82 14.84
C SER A 154 -6.90 -7.14 13.70
N GLY A 155 -6.62 -6.19 12.79
CA GLY A 155 -5.88 -6.45 11.56
C GLY A 155 -6.60 -7.40 10.60
N SER A 156 -7.94 -7.43 10.67
CA SER A 156 -8.78 -8.37 9.92
C SER A 156 -9.80 -7.67 9.04
N LEU A 157 -10.26 -8.34 7.99
CA LEU A 157 -11.31 -7.86 7.08
C LEU A 157 -12.54 -8.76 7.19
N THR A 158 -13.73 -8.18 7.36
CA THR A 158 -14.98 -8.92 7.29
C THR A 158 -15.54 -8.91 5.87
N LEU A 159 -15.86 -10.08 5.37
CA LEU A 159 -16.48 -10.33 4.08
C LEU A 159 -17.94 -10.73 4.29
N ASP A 160 -18.85 -9.83 3.93
CA ASP A 160 -20.28 -9.99 4.18
C ASP A 160 -20.97 -10.67 2.98
N PHE A 161 -21.69 -11.76 3.25
CA PHE A 161 -22.53 -12.47 2.28
C PHE A 161 -24.02 -12.34 2.65
N GLY A 162 -24.37 -11.51 3.64
CA GLY A 162 -25.70 -11.39 4.23
C GLY A 162 -25.83 -12.33 5.45
N PRO A 163 -26.54 -13.47 5.34
CA PRO A 163 -26.70 -14.39 6.48
C PRO A 163 -25.42 -15.15 6.86
N ARG A 164 -24.40 -15.13 5.99
CA ARG A 164 -23.07 -15.65 6.30
C ARG A 164 -22.06 -14.52 6.27
N GLN A 165 -21.08 -14.58 7.16
CA GLN A 165 -19.95 -13.67 7.17
C GLN A 165 -18.67 -14.48 7.35
N PHE A 166 -17.59 -13.98 6.76
CA PHE A 166 -16.27 -14.59 6.85
C PHE A 166 -15.26 -13.54 7.28
N THR A 167 -14.34 -13.91 8.16
CA THR A 167 -13.27 -13.02 8.60
C THR A 167 -11.96 -13.45 7.94
N VAL A 168 -11.28 -12.48 7.33
CA VAL A 168 -9.95 -12.67 6.73
C VAL A 168 -8.92 -12.07 7.66
N GLY A 169 -8.05 -12.90 8.21
CA GLY A 169 -6.81 -12.47 8.86
C GLY A 169 -5.60 -12.84 8.03
N PHE A 170 -4.41 -12.74 8.63
CA PHE A 170 -3.16 -13.12 7.99
C PHE A 170 -2.40 -14.13 8.82
N ASP A 171 -1.77 -15.08 8.15
CA ASP A 171 -0.74 -15.87 8.76
C ASP A 171 0.56 -15.07 8.91
N GLU A 172 1.50 -15.73 9.52
CA GLU A 172 2.85 -15.30 9.78
C GLU A 172 3.65 -14.97 8.49
N THR A 173 3.23 -15.41 7.30
CA THR A 173 3.85 -15.03 6.01
C THR A 173 3.06 -13.98 5.25
N LEU A 174 2.15 -13.26 5.93
CA LEU A 174 1.17 -12.35 5.32
C LEU A 174 0.28 -13.04 4.27
N LYS A 175 0.05 -14.36 4.37
CA LYS A 175 -0.95 -15.01 3.51
C LYS A 175 -2.33 -14.86 4.13
N PRO A 176 -3.35 -14.49 3.34
CA PRO A 176 -4.72 -14.40 3.85
C PRO A 176 -5.23 -15.75 4.36
N VAL A 177 -5.82 -15.75 5.55
CA VAL A 177 -6.47 -16.89 6.20
C VAL A 177 -7.94 -16.55 6.39
N VAL A 178 -8.83 -17.36 5.83
CA VAL A 178 -10.28 -17.16 5.94
C VAL A 178 -10.83 -18.01 7.09
N ARG A 179 -11.68 -17.41 7.91
CA ARG A 179 -12.42 -18.09 8.99
C ARG A 179 -13.92 -17.92 8.80
N ASP A 180 -14.69 -18.93 9.16
CA ASP A 180 -16.15 -18.82 9.26
C ASP A 180 -16.58 -18.09 10.55
N ALA A 181 -17.89 -17.88 10.71
CA ALA A 181 -18.47 -17.23 11.88
C ALA A 181 -18.19 -17.94 13.23
N ASN A 182 -17.80 -19.24 13.19
CA ASN A 182 -17.40 -19.99 14.38
C ASN A 182 -15.88 -19.95 14.63
N GLY A 183 -15.13 -19.17 13.84
CA GLY A 183 -13.68 -19.05 13.92
C GLY A 183 -12.90 -20.20 13.26
N LYS A 184 -13.60 -21.15 12.61
CA LYS A 184 -12.95 -22.31 11.96
C LYS A 184 -12.23 -21.84 10.69
N VAL A 185 -10.94 -22.20 10.60
CA VAL A 185 -10.11 -21.91 9.42
C VAL A 185 -10.61 -22.69 8.21
N LEU A 186 -10.79 -21.99 7.10
CA LEU A 186 -11.20 -22.51 5.80
C LEU A 186 -10.01 -22.55 4.84
N LYS A 187 -10.06 -23.46 3.86
CA LYS A 187 -9.01 -23.57 2.83
C LYS A 187 -9.00 -22.39 1.84
N ASP A 188 -10.16 -21.81 1.57
CA ASP A 188 -10.35 -20.61 0.73
C ASP A 188 -11.73 -20.00 1.07
N LEU A 189 -12.01 -18.83 0.51
CA LEU A 189 -13.34 -18.20 0.63
C LEU A 189 -14.40 -19.08 -0.05
N PRO A 190 -15.48 -19.49 0.67
CA PRO A 190 -16.56 -20.26 0.07
C PRO A 190 -17.22 -19.54 -1.10
N LYS A 191 -17.68 -20.30 -2.09
CA LYS A 191 -18.49 -19.73 -3.18
C LYS A 191 -19.83 -19.23 -2.63
N PRO A 192 -20.39 -18.15 -3.21
CA PRO A 192 -21.77 -17.75 -2.93
C PRO A 192 -22.75 -18.89 -3.24
N ASN A 193 -23.76 -19.05 -2.41
CA ASN A 193 -24.83 -20.05 -2.55
C ASN A 193 -26.21 -19.38 -2.59
N GLN A 194 -27.29 -20.18 -2.64
CA GLN A 194 -28.66 -19.66 -2.77
C GLN A 194 -29.17 -18.92 -1.52
N SER A 195 -28.58 -19.15 -0.34
CA SER A 195 -28.97 -18.44 0.88
C SER A 195 -28.28 -17.08 1.03
N ASP A 196 -27.20 -16.83 0.28
CA ASP A 196 -26.44 -15.59 0.38
C ASP A 196 -27.14 -14.44 -0.36
N ASP A 197 -26.91 -13.21 0.11
CA ASP A 197 -27.24 -12.03 -0.67
C ASP A 197 -26.32 -11.95 -1.90
N LYS A 198 -26.91 -11.87 -3.09
CA LYS A 198 -26.18 -11.96 -4.35
C LYS A 198 -25.20 -10.80 -4.56
N THR A 199 -25.57 -9.59 -4.14
CA THR A 199 -24.75 -8.39 -4.31
C THR A 199 -23.60 -8.41 -3.31
N LEU A 200 -23.91 -8.57 -2.02
CA LEU A 200 -22.89 -8.60 -0.96
C LEU A 200 -21.86 -9.72 -1.21
N ALA A 201 -22.32 -10.92 -1.56
CA ALA A 201 -21.41 -12.03 -1.83
C ALA A 201 -20.54 -11.81 -3.08
N THR A 202 -21.05 -11.12 -4.11
CA THR A 202 -20.26 -10.77 -5.30
C THR A 202 -19.18 -9.74 -4.95
N ASP A 203 -19.54 -8.70 -4.21
CA ASP A 203 -18.62 -7.65 -3.76
C ASP A 203 -17.55 -8.21 -2.84
N ALA A 204 -17.92 -9.05 -1.88
CA ALA A 204 -17.00 -9.71 -0.97
C ALA A 204 -16.01 -10.63 -1.71
N VAL A 205 -16.46 -11.38 -2.73
CA VAL A 205 -15.58 -12.22 -3.55
C VAL A 205 -14.60 -11.35 -4.36
N ASN A 206 -15.06 -10.22 -4.90
CA ASN A 206 -14.20 -9.30 -5.65
C ASN A 206 -13.17 -8.62 -4.73
N LEU A 207 -13.60 -8.15 -3.57
CA LEU A 207 -12.75 -7.57 -2.55
C LEU A 207 -11.68 -8.56 -2.09
N PHE A 208 -12.05 -9.81 -1.82
CA PHE A 208 -11.08 -10.84 -1.42
C PHE A 208 -10.06 -11.19 -2.52
N LYS A 209 -10.50 -11.22 -3.78
CA LYS A 209 -9.57 -11.40 -4.92
C LYS A 209 -8.59 -10.24 -5.01
N GLN A 210 -9.05 -9.02 -4.78
CA GLN A 210 -8.22 -7.82 -4.81
C GLN A 210 -7.24 -7.80 -3.65
N LEU A 211 -7.72 -8.07 -2.43
CA LEU A 211 -6.91 -8.23 -1.22
C LEU A 211 -5.76 -9.22 -1.44
N LYS A 212 -6.03 -10.41 -1.99
CA LYS A 212 -5.00 -11.42 -2.30
C LYS A 212 -3.90 -10.89 -3.22
N LYS A 213 -4.23 -10.02 -4.18
CA LYS A 213 -3.24 -9.42 -5.09
C LYS A 213 -2.42 -8.34 -4.40
N ASP A 214 -3.09 -7.43 -3.71
CA ASP A 214 -2.44 -6.30 -3.06
C ASP A 214 -1.50 -6.76 -1.95
N VAL A 215 -1.97 -7.65 -1.06
CA VAL A 215 -1.17 -8.17 0.06
C VAL A 215 0.11 -8.83 -0.44
N ARG A 216 0.07 -9.57 -1.55
CA ARG A 216 1.27 -10.19 -2.12
C ARG A 216 2.32 -9.14 -2.53
N ALA A 217 1.87 -8.06 -3.18
CA ALA A 217 2.77 -6.99 -3.59
C ALA A 217 3.33 -6.24 -2.38
N ILE A 218 2.47 -5.92 -1.40
CA ILE A 218 2.84 -5.21 -0.17
C ILE A 218 3.81 -6.04 0.66
N ALA A 219 3.51 -7.32 0.89
CA ALA A 219 4.35 -8.22 1.67
C ALA A 219 5.77 -8.29 1.10
N SER A 220 5.91 -8.45 -0.22
CA SER A 220 7.23 -8.43 -0.87
C SER A 220 7.97 -7.11 -0.63
N GLN A 221 7.30 -5.97 -0.78
CA GLN A 221 7.94 -4.68 -0.56
C GLN A 221 8.31 -4.43 0.90
N GLN A 222 7.46 -4.81 1.86
CA GLN A 222 7.70 -4.62 3.28
C GLN A 222 8.81 -5.54 3.80
N ILE A 223 8.89 -6.77 3.31
CA ILE A 223 10.00 -7.69 3.65
C ILE A 223 11.32 -7.11 3.13
N ASP A 224 11.40 -6.75 1.84
CA ASP A 224 12.59 -6.14 1.24
C ASP A 224 13.01 -4.89 2.03
N ARG A 225 12.05 -4.09 2.50
CA ARG A 225 12.29 -2.86 3.26
C ARG A 225 12.82 -3.12 4.67
N LEU A 226 12.24 -4.06 5.39
CA LEU A 226 12.69 -4.42 6.75
C LEU A 226 14.09 -5.04 6.70
N GLU A 227 14.39 -5.86 5.68
CA GLU A 227 15.74 -6.36 5.44
C GLU A 227 16.74 -5.22 5.18
N GLN A 228 16.39 -4.26 4.30
CA GLN A 228 17.24 -3.09 4.06
C GLN A 228 17.43 -2.24 5.32
N ALA A 229 16.39 -2.07 6.15
CA ALA A 229 16.49 -1.35 7.41
C ALA A 229 17.46 -2.03 8.39
N MET A 230 17.45 -3.37 8.45
CA MET A 230 18.44 -4.13 9.23
C MET A 230 19.86 -3.89 8.69
N CYS A 231 20.08 -4.08 7.38
CA CYS A 231 21.40 -3.92 6.74
C CYS A 231 21.97 -2.50 6.89
N GLN A 232 21.12 -1.48 6.79
CA GLN A 232 21.49 -0.08 6.91
C GLN A 232 21.51 0.42 8.36
N ARG A 233 21.24 -0.46 9.34
CA ARG A 233 21.12 -0.13 10.76
C ARG A 233 20.15 1.04 11.02
N ARG A 234 19.07 1.10 10.25
CA ARG A 234 17.99 2.07 10.47
C ARG A 234 17.34 1.78 11.83
N ARG A 235 16.99 2.85 12.53
CA ARG A 235 16.24 2.80 13.78
C ARG A 235 15.02 3.69 13.70
N TRP A 236 14.01 3.33 14.47
CA TRP A 236 12.78 4.09 14.66
C TRP A 236 12.74 4.60 16.09
N THR A 237 12.12 5.76 16.30
CA THR A 237 11.72 6.14 17.65
C THR A 237 10.67 5.15 18.17
N ALA A 238 10.51 5.04 19.49
CA ALA A 238 9.47 4.19 20.08
C ALA A 238 8.07 4.54 19.54
N GLU A 239 7.79 5.82 19.31
CA GLU A 239 6.53 6.29 18.75
C GLU A 239 6.33 5.82 17.29
N GLN A 240 7.35 5.99 16.44
CA GLN A 240 7.29 5.55 15.04
C GLN A 240 7.15 4.03 14.94
N PHE A 241 7.87 3.29 15.79
CA PHE A 241 7.78 1.84 15.86
C PHE A 241 6.36 1.40 16.24
N ARG A 242 5.76 2.02 17.26
CA ARG A 242 4.39 1.74 17.66
C ARG A 242 3.41 2.03 16.52
N LEU A 243 3.47 3.24 15.95
CA LEU A 243 2.48 3.73 14.98
C LEU A 243 2.54 3.00 13.63
N PHE A 244 3.74 2.79 13.08
CA PHE A 244 3.90 2.29 11.70
C PHE A 244 4.16 0.79 11.61
N LEU A 245 4.52 0.14 12.73
CA LEU A 245 4.82 -1.29 12.75
C LEU A 245 3.86 -2.05 13.66
N VAL A 246 3.77 -1.70 14.95
CA VAL A 246 2.98 -2.48 15.93
C VAL A 246 1.47 -2.33 15.75
N GLU A 247 0.99 -1.11 15.55
CA GLU A 247 -0.44 -0.79 15.45
C GLU A 247 -0.96 -0.84 14.01
N HIS A 248 -0.05 -0.92 13.04
CA HIS A 248 -0.44 -0.92 11.63
C HIS A 248 -1.26 -2.18 11.31
N PRO A 249 -2.45 -2.07 10.69
CA PRO A 249 -3.38 -3.20 10.50
C PRO A 249 -2.77 -4.41 9.78
N LEU A 250 -1.98 -4.16 8.72
CA LEU A 250 -1.27 -5.21 7.98
C LEU A 250 0.17 -5.48 8.48
N VAL A 251 1.01 -4.44 8.61
CA VAL A 251 2.45 -4.58 8.92
C VAL A 251 2.69 -5.24 10.29
N ARG A 252 1.77 -5.09 11.26
CA ARG A 252 1.84 -5.75 12.58
C ARG A 252 2.12 -7.25 12.49
N HIS A 253 1.61 -7.92 11.48
CA HIS A 253 1.82 -9.36 11.29
C HIS A 253 3.28 -9.70 10.98
N LEU A 254 3.99 -8.84 10.22
CA LEU A 254 5.44 -8.97 10.02
C LEU A 254 6.20 -8.59 11.28
N THR A 255 5.80 -7.51 11.94
CA THR A 255 6.46 -6.99 13.14
C THR A 255 6.51 -8.04 14.25
N ARG A 256 5.43 -8.81 14.43
CA ARG A 256 5.34 -9.90 15.43
C ARG A 256 6.28 -11.08 15.19
N ARG A 257 6.82 -11.23 13.98
CA ARG A 257 7.74 -12.32 13.63
C ARG A 257 9.21 -11.97 13.75
N LEU A 258 9.50 -10.69 13.93
CA LEU A 258 10.86 -10.22 14.01
C LEU A 258 11.24 -10.07 15.48
N LEU A 259 12.51 -10.37 15.75
CA LEU A 259 13.16 -9.91 16.96
C LEU A 259 13.53 -8.44 16.79
N TRP A 260 13.37 -7.68 17.85
CA TRP A 260 13.62 -6.25 17.89
C TRP A 260 14.63 -5.91 18.97
N GLY A 261 15.57 -5.01 18.68
CA GLY A 261 16.55 -4.51 19.64
C GLY A 261 16.24 -3.08 20.02
N VAL A 262 16.65 -2.69 21.24
CA VAL A 262 16.70 -1.29 21.66
C VAL A 262 18.14 -0.82 21.57
N TYR A 263 18.34 0.37 21.01
CA TYR A 263 19.62 0.97 20.68
C TYR A 263 19.77 2.37 21.27
N THR A 264 21.01 2.75 21.56
CA THR A 264 21.37 4.15 21.83
C THR A 264 21.30 5.01 20.56
N GLU A 265 21.47 6.32 20.70
CA GLU A 265 21.60 7.24 19.57
C GLU A 265 22.85 6.92 18.72
N GLU A 266 23.92 6.42 19.32
CA GLU A 266 25.14 5.97 18.65
C GLU A 266 25.01 4.55 18.05
N ASN A 267 23.79 4.02 17.92
CA ASN A 267 23.52 2.69 17.37
C ASN A 267 24.17 1.52 18.13
N THR A 268 24.43 1.69 19.43
CA THR A 268 24.90 0.60 20.29
C THR A 268 23.71 -0.18 20.84
N LEU A 269 23.74 -1.51 20.73
CA LEU A 269 22.67 -2.38 21.22
C LEU A 269 22.63 -2.34 22.76
N LEU A 270 21.50 -1.91 23.31
CA LEU A 270 21.24 -1.85 24.76
C LEU A 270 20.59 -3.14 25.26
N ILE A 271 19.65 -3.67 24.49
CA ILE A 271 18.87 -4.86 24.83
C ILE A 271 18.94 -5.86 23.69
N ALA A 272 19.37 -7.07 24.04
CA ALA A 272 19.41 -8.20 23.13
C ALA A 272 18.01 -8.82 23.00
N CYS A 273 17.23 -8.30 22.05
CA CYS A 273 16.03 -8.89 21.49
C CYS A 273 14.77 -8.92 22.41
N PHE A 274 13.69 -8.30 21.93
CA PHE A 274 12.31 -8.48 22.40
C PHE A 274 11.41 -8.81 21.20
N ARG A 275 10.23 -9.36 21.46
CA ARG A 275 9.19 -9.65 20.45
C ARG A 275 7.90 -8.88 20.74
N VAL A 276 7.08 -8.72 19.71
CA VAL A 276 5.73 -8.16 19.82
C VAL A 276 4.73 -9.30 19.90
N ALA A 277 3.91 -9.33 20.95
CA ALA A 277 2.90 -10.35 21.17
C ALA A 277 1.60 -10.08 20.38
N GLU A 278 0.65 -11.03 20.44
CA GLU A 278 -0.62 -10.95 19.69
C GLU A 278 -1.54 -9.81 20.16
N ASP A 279 -1.44 -9.43 21.43
CA ASP A 279 -2.14 -8.30 22.06
C ASP A 279 -1.36 -6.97 21.92
N SER A 280 -0.28 -6.97 21.12
CA SER A 280 0.62 -5.83 20.91
C SER A 280 1.42 -5.41 22.14
N THR A 281 1.44 -6.22 23.19
CA THR A 281 2.44 -6.10 24.27
C THR A 281 3.81 -6.56 23.80
N TYR A 282 4.85 -6.26 24.58
CA TYR A 282 6.21 -6.72 24.30
C TYR A 282 6.57 -7.82 25.27
N SER A 283 7.33 -8.80 24.80
CA SER A 283 7.91 -9.82 25.65
C SER A 283 9.38 -10.03 25.36
N ASP A 284 10.14 -10.41 26.37
CA ASP A 284 11.55 -10.74 26.25
C ASP A 284 11.74 -12.20 25.77
N ALA A 285 12.99 -12.67 25.80
CA ALA A 285 13.36 -14.03 25.41
C ALA A 285 12.84 -15.13 26.36
N GLN A 286 12.30 -14.75 27.53
CA GLN A 286 11.68 -15.66 28.50
C GLN A 286 10.15 -15.63 28.42
N ASP A 287 9.58 -14.94 27.42
CA ASP A 287 8.15 -14.69 27.28
C ASP A 287 7.54 -13.88 28.44
N GLU A 288 8.37 -13.14 29.19
CA GLU A 288 7.89 -12.26 30.26
C GLU A 288 7.54 -10.87 29.73
N LEU A 289 6.59 -10.20 30.39
CA LEU A 289 6.13 -8.87 30.00
C LEU A 289 7.30 -7.88 30.05
N PHE A 290 7.55 -7.24 28.91
CA PHE A 290 8.65 -6.33 28.73
C PHE A 290 8.16 -4.89 28.52
N THR A 291 8.80 -3.93 29.21
CA THR A 291 8.53 -2.50 29.02
C THR A 291 9.68 -1.87 28.25
N LEU A 292 9.37 -1.20 27.14
CA LEU A 292 10.38 -0.52 26.33
C LEU A 292 11.08 0.58 27.14
N PRO A 293 12.40 0.52 27.34
CA PRO A 293 13.14 1.64 27.89
C PRO A 293 13.34 2.74 26.83
N ALA A 294 13.91 3.86 27.27
CA ALA A 294 14.31 4.93 26.36
C ALA A 294 15.37 4.43 25.37
N GLY A 295 15.20 4.79 24.10
CA GLY A 295 16.10 4.43 23.02
C GLY A 295 15.37 4.34 21.68
N ASN A 296 16.13 3.99 20.66
CA ASN A 296 15.59 3.74 19.33
C ASN A 296 15.45 2.23 19.10
N ILE A 297 14.46 1.83 18.33
CA ILE A 297 14.12 0.44 18.06
C ILE A 297 14.61 0.06 16.67
N GLY A 298 15.13 -1.15 16.50
CA GLY A 298 15.60 -1.63 15.20
C GLY A 298 15.62 -3.14 15.13
N ILE A 299 15.82 -3.66 13.91
CA ILE A 299 16.04 -5.10 13.70
C ILE A 299 17.52 -5.37 13.96
N PRO A 300 17.86 -6.23 14.94
CA PRO A 300 19.24 -6.61 15.20
C PRO A 300 19.78 -7.52 14.11
N HIS A 301 21.03 -7.28 13.74
CA HIS A 301 21.75 -8.19 12.86
C HIS A 301 22.25 -9.39 13.68
N VAL A 302 22.25 -10.60 13.11
CA VAL A 302 22.67 -11.83 13.83
C VAL A 302 24.05 -11.73 14.49
N LEU A 303 24.95 -10.93 13.92
CA LEU A 303 26.30 -10.68 14.46
C LEU A 303 26.31 -9.80 15.73
N GLU A 304 25.22 -9.09 16.01
CA GLU A 304 25.03 -8.29 17.23
C GLU A 304 24.38 -9.11 18.35
N ILE A 305 23.83 -10.28 18.04
CA ILE A 305 23.10 -11.14 18.96
C ILE A 305 24.08 -12.18 19.51
N SER A 306 24.15 -12.31 20.84
CA SER A 306 24.94 -13.39 21.43
C SER A 306 24.31 -14.76 21.08
N PRO A 307 25.10 -15.83 20.93
CA PRO A 307 24.57 -17.16 20.60
C PRO A 307 23.46 -17.65 21.55
N GLU A 308 23.52 -17.25 22.81
CA GLU A 308 22.51 -17.57 23.84
C GLU A 308 21.18 -16.84 23.62
N SER A 309 21.20 -15.65 23.03
CA SER A 309 20.01 -14.84 22.74
C SER A 309 19.35 -15.18 21.39
N ALA A 310 20.02 -15.99 20.56
CA ALA A 310 19.54 -16.36 19.21
C ALA A 310 18.69 -17.65 19.17
N MET A 311 18.56 -18.36 20.30
CA MET A 311 17.82 -19.63 20.41
C MET A 311 16.40 -19.49 21.00
N GLY A 312 15.92 -18.25 21.21
CA GLY A 312 14.57 -17.94 21.70
C GLY A 312 13.56 -17.74 20.57
#